data_AF-A0A839K363-F1
#
_entry.id   AF-A0A839K363-F1
#
_cell.length_a   1.000
_cell.length_b   1.000
_cell.length_c   1.000
_cell.angle_alpha   90.00
_cell.angle_beta   90.00
_cell.angle_gamma   90.00
#
_symmetry.space_group_name_H-M   'P 1'
#
loop_
_entity.id
_entity.type
_entity.pdbx_description
1 polymer ?
#
loop_
_entity_poly.entity_id
_entity_poly.type
_entity_poly.pdbx_seq_one_letter_code
_entity_poly.pdbx_strand_id
1 'polypeptide(L)'
;MGDALEENTTEEKETEEADEADKADKADKALEISSMDMQYNPDFQLTIEAEDAEFTGNIHIESKKKGYSGSGYLTGMETDSDTVTFTVEVPGAGAYDLNFISAGNTGYKENNVLVNGENVGVTVVDEDDFTDSILERVYLNSGINKITITKSWGWILLDSLKITASEDADPSIYRVSAELADPNASEATIRLMQYLTDIYGKYIISGQYGDRGKNGNEFKAINQATGKYPAILGLDFIEYTPSRVAHGSVSHDVEYALNFHQEGGIVTFCWHWNAPEPYLVNSSDIPWWKGFYTEGTNIDLQKIMKGKDPEGYELLLRDIDTIAFQLKRLQAEDVPVLWRPLHEASGGWFWWGASGPEAYIELYRLLFDRLTNYHQIHNLIWVWNGQNKDWYPGDEYVDIIGTDIYPGERVYNSQSAKFNELVRWNGDVKKLIAMTENGCLFDPDMAVRDNAMWLYFGTWEGEFLVQDSTDQLSEKYTETDMMVKVYSSDKVITLDELPDLKTYGN
;
A
#
# COMPACT_ATOMS: atom_id res chain seq x y z
N MET A 1 -58.24 74.94 -13.06
CA MET A 1 -58.22 73.58 -12.49
C MET A 1 -57.59 72.69 -13.54
N GLY A 2 -56.31 72.39 -13.34
CA GLY A 2 -55.50 71.54 -14.19
C GLY A 2 -54.16 71.45 -13.48
N ASP A 3 -54.05 70.49 -12.57
CA ASP A 3 -52.83 70.20 -11.82
C ASP A 3 -52.83 68.72 -11.39
N ALA A 4 -51.61 68.20 -11.37
CA ALA A 4 -51.14 66.97 -10.75
C ALA A 4 -51.60 65.63 -11.35
N LEU A 5 -50.68 64.96 -12.05
CA LEU A 5 -50.38 63.52 -11.93
C LEU A 5 -49.29 63.14 -12.95
N GLU A 6 -48.07 63.65 -12.81
CA GLU A 6 -46.94 63.19 -13.63
C GLU A 6 -45.58 63.54 -12.99
N GLU A 7 -45.37 63.25 -11.70
CA GLU A 7 -44.06 63.47 -11.07
C GLU A 7 -43.59 62.34 -10.13
N ASN A 8 -44.35 61.25 -9.96
CA ASN A 8 -44.08 60.27 -8.88
C ASN A 8 -43.58 58.89 -9.34
N THR A 9 -43.05 58.74 -10.56
CA THR A 9 -42.58 57.42 -11.08
C THR A 9 -41.10 57.37 -11.46
N THR A 10 -40.41 58.50 -11.44
CA THR A 10 -38.98 58.59 -11.75
C THR A 10 -38.11 58.49 -10.50
N GLU A 11 -38.54 59.07 -9.37
CA GLU A 11 -37.78 58.99 -8.10
C GLU A 11 -37.79 57.59 -7.45
N GLU A 12 -38.87 56.81 -7.58
CA GLU A 12 -38.93 55.43 -7.04
C GLU A 12 -38.05 54.45 -7.84
N LYS A 13 -37.86 54.68 -9.14
CA LYS A 13 -36.97 53.84 -9.97
C LYS A 13 -35.49 54.11 -9.75
N GLU A 14 -35.12 55.38 -9.56
CA GLU A 14 -33.72 55.74 -9.29
C GLU A 14 -33.27 55.34 -7.88
N THR A 15 -34.20 55.22 -6.92
CA THR A 15 -33.90 54.72 -5.56
C THR A 15 -33.81 53.19 -5.49
N GLU A 16 -34.61 52.44 -6.25
CA GLU A 16 -34.47 50.98 -6.34
C GLU A 16 -33.19 50.55 -7.07
N GLU A 17 -32.79 51.23 -8.16
CA GLU A 17 -31.53 50.91 -8.87
C GLU A 17 -30.28 51.27 -8.04
N ALA A 18 -30.34 52.31 -7.20
CA ALA A 18 -29.25 52.67 -6.30
C ALA A 18 -29.11 51.69 -5.11
N ASP A 19 -30.23 51.20 -4.57
CA ASP A 19 -30.24 50.19 -3.49
C ASP A 19 -29.86 48.79 -3.99
N GLU A 20 -30.14 48.43 -5.25
CA GLU A 20 -29.65 47.19 -5.87
C GLU A 20 -28.15 47.26 -6.19
N ALA A 21 -27.64 48.41 -6.65
CA ALA A 21 -26.22 48.60 -6.91
C ALA A 21 -25.37 48.60 -5.62
N ASP A 22 -25.87 49.21 -4.52
CA ASP A 22 -25.17 49.21 -3.22
C ASP A 22 -25.29 47.85 -2.48
N LYS A 23 -26.29 47.03 -2.81
CA LYS A 23 -26.37 45.61 -2.39
C LYS A 23 -25.46 44.70 -3.21
N ALA A 24 -25.34 44.94 -4.52
CA ALA A 24 -24.41 44.22 -5.38
C ALA A 24 -22.95 44.53 -5.02
N ASP A 25 -22.59 45.80 -4.76
CA ASP A 25 -21.23 46.19 -4.38
C ASP A 25 -20.85 45.71 -2.96
N LYS A 26 -21.85 45.56 -2.05
CA LYS A 26 -21.66 44.92 -0.74
C LYS A 26 -21.64 43.40 -0.79
N ALA A 27 -22.37 42.78 -1.72
CA ALA A 27 -22.33 41.34 -1.95
C ALA A 27 -21.02 40.94 -2.65
N ASP A 28 -20.54 41.73 -3.61
CA ASP A 28 -19.25 41.57 -4.26
C ASP A 28 -18.10 41.88 -3.29
N LYS A 29 -18.21 42.90 -2.42
CA LYS A 29 -17.25 43.05 -1.30
C LYS A 29 -17.34 41.95 -0.24
N ALA A 30 -18.51 41.37 0.01
CA ALA A 30 -18.65 40.22 0.91
C ALA A 30 -18.09 38.92 0.29
N LEU A 31 -18.14 38.79 -1.04
CA LEU A 31 -17.50 37.73 -1.82
C LEU A 31 -15.98 37.96 -1.98
N GLU A 32 -15.53 39.21 -2.06
CA GLU A 32 -14.10 39.58 -2.01
C GLU A 32 -13.52 39.46 -0.58
N ILE A 33 -14.34 39.55 0.47
CA ILE A 33 -13.91 39.32 1.87
C ILE A 33 -13.98 37.83 2.26
N SER A 34 -14.76 36.99 1.56
CA SER A 34 -14.75 35.52 1.75
C SER A 34 -13.72 34.79 0.89
N SER A 35 -12.88 35.53 0.17
CA SER A 35 -11.78 35.00 -0.66
C SER A 35 -10.42 35.54 -0.22
N MET A 36 -10.31 36.03 1.03
CA MET A 36 -9.02 36.20 1.70
C MET A 36 -8.33 34.83 1.79
N ASP A 37 -7.58 34.51 0.74
CA ASP A 37 -6.53 33.50 0.63
C ASP A 37 -6.68 32.36 1.64
N MET A 38 -7.62 31.47 1.34
CA MET A 38 -7.57 30.10 1.82
C MET A 38 -6.36 29.38 1.18
N GLN A 39 -5.17 29.82 1.56
CA GLN A 39 -3.90 29.28 1.12
C GLN A 39 -3.36 28.35 2.19
N TYR A 40 -2.72 27.29 1.72
CA TYR A 40 -1.96 26.39 2.58
C TYR A 40 -0.98 27.21 3.43
N ASN A 41 -1.12 27.14 4.75
CA ASN A 41 -0.27 27.86 5.68
C ASN A 41 0.76 26.89 6.28
N PRO A 42 2.05 26.96 5.89
CA PRO A 42 3.08 26.05 6.38
C PRO A 42 3.36 26.19 7.89
N ASP A 43 2.94 27.30 8.51
CA ASP A 43 3.05 27.52 9.96
C ASP A 43 1.76 27.12 10.71
N PHE A 44 0.79 26.47 10.04
CA PHE A 44 -0.46 26.06 10.68
C PHE A 44 -0.21 25.01 11.75
N GLN A 45 -0.77 25.28 12.94
CA GLN A 45 -0.86 24.33 14.02
C GLN A 45 -2.19 24.50 14.76
N LEU A 46 -2.84 23.38 15.08
CA LEU A 46 -4.06 23.32 15.88
C LEU A 46 -4.00 22.13 16.82
N THR A 47 -4.51 22.28 18.04
CA THR A 47 -4.71 21.18 18.99
C THR A 47 -6.15 21.22 19.47
N ILE A 48 -6.82 20.07 19.46
CA ILE A 48 -8.19 19.89 19.92
C ILE A 48 -8.17 18.80 20.98
N GLU A 49 -8.68 19.12 22.18
CA GLU A 49 -8.83 18.13 23.26
C GLU A 49 -9.91 17.11 22.88
N ALA A 50 -9.67 15.82 23.16
CA ALA A 50 -10.56 14.76 22.74
C ALA A 50 -11.93 14.86 23.43
N GLU A 51 -11.99 15.32 24.68
CA GLU A 51 -13.25 15.54 25.39
C GLU A 51 -14.17 16.59 24.76
N ASP A 52 -13.64 17.46 23.89
CA ASP A 52 -14.41 18.46 23.16
C ASP A 52 -14.91 17.95 21.80
N ALA A 53 -14.49 16.76 21.37
CA ALA A 53 -14.90 16.14 20.12
C ALA A 53 -16.31 15.51 20.22
N GLU A 54 -16.95 15.30 19.06
CA GLU A 54 -18.18 14.52 18.99
C GLU A 54 -17.85 13.03 19.17
N PHE A 55 -18.61 12.30 19.98
CA PHE A 55 -18.41 10.85 20.13
C PHE A 55 -19.72 10.07 20.26
N THR A 56 -19.67 8.79 19.89
CA THR A 56 -20.82 7.87 19.88
C THR A 56 -20.54 6.58 20.67
N GLY A 57 -21.61 5.86 20.99
CA GLY A 57 -21.51 4.54 21.61
C GLY A 57 -21.13 4.58 23.08
N ASN A 58 -20.17 3.75 23.48
CA ASN A 58 -19.71 3.61 24.87
C ASN A 58 -18.63 4.63 25.26
N ILE A 59 -18.25 5.51 24.34
CA ILE A 59 -17.21 6.51 24.60
C ILE A 59 -17.67 7.49 25.67
N HIS A 60 -16.79 7.75 26.63
CA HIS A 60 -17.03 8.68 27.72
C HIS A 60 -15.73 9.32 28.20
N ILE A 61 -15.86 10.45 28.88
CA ILE A 61 -14.73 11.19 29.45
C ILE A 61 -14.31 10.56 30.77
N GLU A 62 -13.01 10.33 30.95
CA GLU A 62 -12.38 10.01 32.22
C GLU A 62 -11.21 10.96 32.50
N SER A 63 -10.75 10.99 33.76
CA SER A 63 -9.68 11.89 34.21
C SER A 63 -8.77 11.25 35.27
N LYS A 64 -8.74 9.91 35.32
CA LYS A 64 -8.05 9.13 36.38
C LYS A 64 -6.58 8.90 36.08
N LYS A 65 -6.25 8.57 34.83
CA LYS A 65 -4.85 8.44 34.39
C LYS A 65 -4.17 9.80 34.44
N LYS A 66 -2.88 9.86 34.71
CA LYS A 66 -2.11 11.12 34.68
C LYS A 66 -1.52 11.33 33.29
N GLY A 67 -1.25 12.59 32.95
CA GLY A 67 -0.52 12.96 31.73
C GLY A 67 -1.39 13.46 30.58
N TYR A 68 -2.72 13.53 30.76
CA TYR A 68 -3.65 14.13 29.79
C TYR A 68 -3.58 15.67 29.81
N SER A 69 -3.98 16.30 28.70
CA SER A 69 -4.23 17.73 28.55
C SER A 69 -5.71 18.10 28.77
N GLY A 70 -6.03 19.39 28.83
CA GLY A 70 -7.41 19.81 29.10
C GLY A 70 -7.97 19.35 30.46
N SER A 71 -9.16 18.77 30.41
CA SER A 71 -10.02 18.38 31.54
C SER A 71 -10.14 16.86 31.73
N GLY A 72 -9.77 16.07 30.72
CA GLY A 72 -9.84 14.61 30.75
C GLY A 72 -9.27 13.97 29.48
N TYR A 73 -9.76 12.77 29.17
CA TYR A 73 -9.48 12.05 27.94
C TYR A 73 -10.69 11.16 27.62
N LEU A 74 -10.84 10.76 26.36
CA LEU A 74 -11.86 9.80 25.95
C LEU A 74 -11.39 8.36 26.11
N THR A 75 -12.28 7.48 26.58
CA THR A 75 -12.06 6.02 26.65
C THR A 75 -13.37 5.29 26.33
N GLY A 76 -13.33 3.96 26.25
CA GLY A 76 -14.51 3.11 25.98
C GLY A 76 -14.74 2.76 24.51
N MET A 77 -13.73 2.88 23.65
CA MET A 77 -13.78 2.41 22.26
C MET A 77 -13.62 0.88 22.21
N GLU A 78 -14.73 0.13 22.19
CA GLU A 78 -14.75 -1.34 22.34
C GLU A 78 -15.57 -2.06 21.26
N THR A 79 -16.49 -1.33 20.63
CA THR A 79 -17.43 -1.81 19.62
C THR A 79 -17.31 -0.98 18.34
N ASP A 80 -17.80 -1.53 17.22
CA ASP A 80 -17.66 -0.90 15.91
C ASP A 80 -18.57 0.34 15.76
N SER A 81 -19.50 0.54 16.71
CA SER A 81 -20.32 1.76 16.81
C SER A 81 -19.64 2.91 17.60
N ASP A 82 -18.48 2.65 18.20
CA ASP A 82 -17.76 3.63 18.99
C ASP A 82 -16.87 4.48 18.07
N THR A 83 -17.16 5.78 18.01
CA THR A 83 -16.43 6.74 17.16
C THR A 83 -16.12 8.02 17.90
N VAL A 84 -14.97 8.63 17.60
CA VAL A 84 -14.63 10.01 18.00
C VAL A 84 -14.43 10.82 16.73
N THR A 85 -15.14 11.94 16.57
CA THR A 85 -15.07 12.80 15.39
C THR A 85 -14.68 14.22 15.78
N PHE A 86 -13.50 14.63 15.32
CA PHE A 86 -13.01 15.99 15.37
C PHE A 86 -13.52 16.75 14.14
N THR A 87 -14.18 17.88 14.35
CA THR A 87 -14.50 18.83 13.26
C THR A 87 -13.42 19.89 13.22
N VAL A 88 -12.71 19.96 12.10
CA VAL A 88 -11.49 20.76 11.95
C VAL A 88 -11.65 21.70 10.77
N GLU A 89 -11.33 22.98 10.96
CA GLU A 89 -11.25 23.95 9.87
C GLU A 89 -9.77 24.25 9.57
N VAL A 90 -9.33 23.98 8.34
CA VAL A 90 -7.97 24.32 7.88
C VAL A 90 -8.01 25.44 6.84
N PRO A 91 -7.02 26.34 6.82
CA PRO A 91 -7.04 27.51 5.97
C PRO A 91 -6.82 27.18 4.50
N GLY A 92 -6.24 26.03 4.13
CA GLY A 92 -6.00 25.67 2.73
C GLY A 92 -6.01 24.18 2.55
N ALA A 93 -6.26 23.72 1.31
CA ALA A 93 -6.12 22.31 1.00
C ALA A 93 -4.63 21.94 0.92
N GLY A 94 -4.26 20.77 1.44
CA GLY A 94 -2.87 20.31 1.41
C GLY A 94 -2.60 19.17 2.40
N ALA A 95 -1.31 18.85 2.58
CA ALA A 95 -0.85 17.79 3.47
C ALA A 95 -0.73 18.30 4.91
N TYR A 96 -1.30 17.57 5.87
CA TYR A 96 -1.23 17.87 7.30
C TYR A 96 -0.83 16.62 8.07
N ASP A 97 0.00 16.77 9.10
CA ASP A 97 0.32 15.69 10.02
C ASP A 97 -0.75 15.65 11.11
N LEU A 98 -1.34 14.47 11.31
CA LEU A 98 -2.34 14.21 12.34
C LEU A 98 -1.69 13.42 13.47
N ASN A 99 -1.40 14.08 14.58
CA ASN A 99 -0.85 13.46 15.77
C ASN A 99 -1.96 13.22 16.80
N PHE A 100 -2.27 11.95 17.03
CA PHE A 100 -3.20 11.50 18.05
C PHE A 100 -2.44 11.18 19.33
N ILE A 101 -2.56 12.05 20.33
CA ILE A 101 -1.96 11.82 21.64
C ILE A 101 -2.85 10.79 22.34
N SER A 102 -2.31 9.59 22.56
CA SER A 102 -3.09 8.50 23.11
C SER A 102 -2.23 7.54 23.93
N ALA A 103 -2.89 6.73 24.76
CA ALA A 103 -2.28 5.64 25.51
C ALA A 103 -3.03 4.33 25.23
N GLY A 104 -2.32 3.21 25.23
CA GLY A 104 -2.95 1.89 25.21
C GLY A 104 -3.65 1.61 26.53
N ASN A 105 -4.89 1.13 26.51
CA ASN A 105 -5.56 0.67 27.73
C ASN A 105 -4.93 -0.65 28.25
N THR A 106 -4.23 -1.40 27.38
CA THR A 106 -3.43 -2.60 27.71
C THR A 106 -2.42 -2.96 26.62
N GLY A 107 -1.22 -2.36 26.58
CA GLY A 107 -0.22 -2.61 25.52
C GLY A 107 -0.73 -2.33 24.09
N TYR A 108 -0.04 -2.84 23.07
CA TYR A 108 -0.29 -2.60 21.63
C TYR A 108 -1.76 -2.52 21.20
N LYS A 109 -2.13 -1.40 20.58
CA LYS A 109 -3.43 -1.15 19.93
C LYS A 109 -3.24 -0.42 18.60
N GLU A 110 -4.19 -0.68 17.71
CA GLU A 110 -4.38 0.07 16.48
C GLU A 110 -5.84 0.50 16.32
N ASN A 111 -6.07 1.67 15.73
CA ASN A 111 -7.40 2.17 15.39
C ASN A 111 -7.40 2.87 14.04
N ASN A 112 -8.53 2.78 13.32
CA ASN A 112 -8.66 3.37 11.99
C ASN A 112 -8.89 4.87 12.10
N VAL A 113 -8.27 5.65 11.21
CA VAL A 113 -8.49 7.09 11.07
C VAL A 113 -9.13 7.35 9.73
N LEU A 114 -10.24 8.07 9.74
CA LEU A 114 -10.98 8.46 8.56
C LEU A 114 -10.96 9.99 8.42
N VAL A 115 -10.79 10.48 7.20
CA VAL A 115 -10.99 11.88 6.84
C VAL A 115 -12.17 11.96 5.89
N ASN A 116 -13.19 12.73 6.28
CA ASN A 116 -14.42 12.91 5.49
C ASN A 116 -15.10 11.58 5.08
N GLY A 117 -14.93 10.54 5.89
CA GLY A 117 -15.49 9.20 5.67
C GLY A 117 -14.57 8.23 4.93
N GLU A 118 -13.42 8.66 4.45
CA GLU A 118 -12.42 7.80 3.81
C GLU A 118 -11.33 7.39 4.81
N ASN A 119 -11.02 6.10 4.91
CA ASN A 119 -9.91 5.63 5.75
C ASN A 119 -8.57 6.13 5.19
N VAL A 120 -7.78 6.84 5.99
CA VAL A 120 -6.49 7.42 5.61
C VAL A 120 -5.30 6.76 6.31
N GLY A 121 -5.53 5.80 7.19
CA GLY A 121 -4.48 5.09 7.91
C GLY A 121 -4.92 4.58 9.27
N VAL A 122 -3.94 4.09 10.04
CA VAL A 122 -4.14 3.58 11.40
C VAL A 122 -3.26 4.33 12.39
N THR A 123 -3.85 4.72 13.51
CA THR A 123 -3.07 5.17 14.68
C THR A 123 -2.63 3.94 15.48
N VAL A 124 -1.38 3.93 15.91
CA VAL A 124 -0.77 2.84 16.69
C VAL A 124 -0.29 3.38 18.04
N VAL A 125 -0.53 2.63 19.11
CA VAL A 125 0.02 2.90 20.43
C VAL A 125 0.37 1.60 21.15
N ASP A 126 1.60 1.50 21.65
CA ASP A 126 2.08 0.35 22.45
C ASP A 126 2.45 0.74 23.88
N GLU A 127 2.42 2.04 24.18
CA GLU A 127 2.79 2.56 25.49
C GLU A 127 1.57 2.67 26.40
N ASP A 128 1.81 2.37 27.69
CA ASP A 128 0.80 2.57 28.71
C ASP A 128 0.58 4.06 29.00
N ASP A 129 1.54 4.93 28.72
CA ASP A 129 1.46 6.39 28.91
C ASP A 129 1.08 7.13 27.63
N PHE A 130 0.57 8.36 27.77
CA PHE A 130 0.17 9.18 26.63
C PHE A 130 1.40 9.49 25.77
N THR A 131 1.33 9.08 24.51
CA THR A 131 2.41 9.22 23.52
C THR A 131 1.84 9.70 22.19
N ASP A 132 2.74 10.23 21.36
CA ASP A 132 2.44 10.62 19.99
C ASP A 132 2.11 9.39 19.13
N SER A 133 1.11 9.55 18.27
CA SER A 133 0.78 8.60 17.21
C SER A 133 0.46 9.39 15.95
N ILE A 134 1.44 9.48 15.04
CA ILE A 134 1.43 10.45 13.96
C ILE A 134 1.11 9.77 12.62
N LEU A 135 0.07 10.25 11.95
CA LEU A 135 -0.16 10.05 10.53
C LEU A 135 0.37 11.25 9.76
N GLU A 136 1.50 11.06 9.08
CA GLU A 136 2.16 12.13 8.33
C GLU A 136 1.50 12.35 6.97
N ARG A 137 1.44 13.61 6.55
CA ARG A 137 1.03 14.06 5.22
C ARG A 137 -0.36 13.60 4.79
N VAL A 138 -1.32 13.62 5.70
CA VAL A 138 -2.73 13.35 5.39
C VAL A 138 -3.33 14.54 4.65
N TYR A 139 -3.93 14.31 3.48
CA TYR A 139 -4.54 15.38 2.71
C TYR A 139 -5.85 15.85 3.34
N LEU A 140 -5.95 17.15 3.65
CA LEU A 140 -7.19 17.79 4.08
C LEU A 140 -7.67 18.78 3.00
N ASN A 141 -8.99 18.88 2.84
CA ASN A 141 -9.60 19.90 1.98
C ASN A 141 -9.53 21.26 2.66
N SER A 142 -9.56 22.34 1.88
CA SER A 142 -9.71 23.68 2.45
C SER A 142 -11.04 23.81 3.19
N GLY A 143 -11.05 24.48 4.34
CA GLY A 143 -12.22 24.64 5.19
C GLY A 143 -12.46 23.42 6.10
N ILE A 144 -13.72 23.04 6.25
CA ILE A 144 -14.15 22.05 7.25
C ILE A 144 -13.85 20.62 6.79
N ASN A 145 -13.18 19.85 7.64
CA ASN A 145 -12.93 18.42 7.52
C ASN A 145 -13.42 17.69 8.77
N LYS A 146 -13.90 16.46 8.60
CA LYS A 146 -14.22 15.54 9.70
C LYS A 146 -13.12 14.51 9.82
N ILE A 147 -12.40 14.52 10.94
CA ILE A 147 -11.37 13.53 11.26
C ILE A 147 -11.95 12.59 12.30
N THR A 148 -12.21 11.34 11.93
CA THR A 148 -12.90 10.36 12.76
C THR A 148 -11.97 9.20 13.10
N ILE A 149 -11.85 8.88 14.39
CA ILE A 149 -11.24 7.64 14.85
C ILE A 149 -12.36 6.63 15.07
N THR A 150 -12.21 5.45 14.46
CA THR A 150 -13.09 4.30 14.69
C THR A 150 -12.28 3.12 15.20
N LYS A 151 -12.95 2.26 15.95
CA LYS A 151 -12.34 1.01 16.41
C LYS A 151 -11.73 0.21 15.26
N SER A 152 -10.46 -0.18 15.42
CA SER A 152 -9.92 -1.40 14.81
C SER A 152 -9.79 -2.45 15.91
N TRP A 153 -8.77 -2.32 16.76
CA TRP A 153 -8.69 -3.10 18.00
C TRP A 153 -9.49 -2.42 19.11
N GLY A 154 -9.52 -1.08 19.13
CA GLY A 154 -10.13 -0.28 20.18
C GLY A 154 -9.20 -0.06 21.36
N TRP A 155 -9.78 0.03 22.56
CA TRP A 155 -9.10 0.01 23.86
C TRP A 155 -7.95 1.01 23.98
N ILE A 156 -8.19 2.26 23.58
CA ILE A 156 -7.27 3.39 23.77
C ILE A 156 -7.84 4.40 24.76
N LEU A 157 -6.94 5.20 25.32
CA LEU A 157 -7.23 6.44 26.03
C LEU A 157 -6.78 7.57 25.12
N LEU A 158 -7.72 8.32 24.55
CA LEU A 158 -7.44 9.39 23.57
C LEU A 158 -7.47 10.75 24.28
N ASP A 159 -6.34 11.44 24.27
CA ASP A 159 -6.14 12.72 24.95
C ASP A 159 -6.48 13.90 24.05
N SER A 160 -5.81 14.00 22.92
CA SER A 160 -6.00 15.13 21.99
C SER A 160 -5.58 14.78 20.57
N LEU A 161 -6.04 15.60 19.62
CA LEU A 161 -5.56 15.61 18.25
C LEU A 161 -4.79 16.91 18.01
N LYS A 162 -3.50 16.79 17.71
CA LYS A 162 -2.66 17.87 17.21
C LYS A 162 -2.50 17.76 15.70
N ILE A 163 -2.69 18.87 15.01
CA ILE A 163 -2.65 18.99 13.55
C ILE A 163 -1.60 20.04 13.21
N THR A 164 -0.65 19.69 12.36
CA THR A 164 0.36 20.61 11.84
C THR A 164 0.38 20.56 10.32
N ALA A 165 0.65 21.68 9.66
CA ALA A 165 0.98 21.65 8.25
C ALA A 165 2.23 20.77 8.05
N SER A 166 2.17 19.83 7.11
CA SER A 166 3.32 19.01 6.75
C SER A 166 4.36 19.84 5.99
N GLU A 167 5.64 19.48 6.12
CA GLU A 167 6.66 20.01 5.21
C GLU A 167 6.38 19.58 3.75
N ASP A 168 7.04 20.19 2.77
CA ASP A 168 6.99 19.70 1.40
C ASP A 168 7.53 18.26 1.31
N ALA A 169 7.02 17.47 0.37
CA ALA A 169 7.56 16.13 0.16
C ALA A 169 9.03 16.23 -0.27
N ASP A 170 9.92 15.50 0.39
CA ASP A 170 11.33 15.45 0.00
C ASP A 170 11.48 14.75 -1.35
N PRO A 171 11.86 15.45 -2.44
CA PRO A 171 12.01 14.83 -3.75
C PRO A 171 13.17 13.83 -3.80
N SER A 172 14.05 13.82 -2.79
CA SER A 172 15.18 12.88 -2.70
C SER A 172 14.75 11.45 -2.46
N ILE A 173 13.52 11.21 -1.94
CA ILE A 173 12.99 9.85 -1.72
C ILE A 173 12.88 9.03 -3.00
N TYR A 174 12.81 9.70 -4.16
CA TYR A 174 12.76 9.09 -5.49
C TYR A 174 14.14 8.99 -6.17
N ARG A 175 15.21 9.48 -5.54
CA ARG A 175 16.58 9.38 -6.07
C ARG A 175 17.23 8.08 -5.59
N VAL A 176 16.90 6.99 -6.27
CA VAL A 176 17.38 5.64 -5.96
C VAL A 176 18.50 5.23 -6.92
N SER A 177 19.51 4.53 -6.41
CA SER A 177 20.57 3.94 -7.24
C SER A 177 20.03 2.75 -8.03
N ALA A 178 20.47 2.58 -9.28
CA ALA A 178 20.18 1.38 -10.07
C ALA A 178 21.12 0.20 -9.74
N GLU A 179 22.00 0.35 -8.76
CA GLU A 179 22.87 -0.73 -8.28
C GLU A 179 22.05 -1.83 -7.60
N LEU A 180 22.23 -3.06 -8.08
CA LEU A 180 21.57 -4.26 -7.57
C LEU A 180 22.37 -4.87 -6.41
N ALA A 181 21.67 -5.52 -5.50
CA ALA A 181 22.24 -6.30 -4.40
C ALA A 181 23.16 -7.43 -4.90
N ASP A 182 22.86 -8.00 -6.09
CA ASP A 182 23.77 -8.90 -6.78
C ASP A 182 24.77 -8.11 -7.66
N PRO A 183 26.06 -8.06 -7.31
CA PRO A 183 27.07 -7.36 -8.11
C PRO A 183 27.37 -8.06 -9.44
N ASN A 184 26.91 -9.28 -9.65
CA ASN A 184 27.06 -10.04 -10.91
C ASN A 184 25.76 -10.09 -11.72
N ALA A 185 24.78 -9.24 -11.40
CA ALA A 185 23.50 -9.19 -12.09
C ALA A 185 23.67 -9.17 -13.62
N SER A 186 22.81 -9.91 -14.31
CA SER A 186 22.82 -9.99 -15.77
C SER A 186 22.51 -8.62 -16.39
N GLU A 187 22.99 -8.41 -17.62
CA GLU A 187 22.75 -7.16 -18.35
C GLU A 187 21.26 -6.85 -18.51
N ALA A 188 20.40 -7.86 -18.72
CA ALA A 188 18.95 -7.66 -18.77
C ALA A 188 18.36 -7.19 -17.44
N THR A 189 18.87 -7.72 -16.32
CA THR A 189 18.45 -7.30 -14.96
C THR A 189 18.91 -5.88 -14.65
N ILE A 190 20.14 -5.52 -15.03
CA ILE A 190 20.66 -4.16 -14.88
C ILE A 190 19.80 -3.17 -15.69
N ARG A 191 19.46 -3.49 -16.94
CA ARG A 191 18.58 -2.65 -17.77
C ARG A 191 17.19 -2.49 -17.18
N LEU A 192 16.60 -3.57 -16.66
CA LEU A 192 15.30 -3.50 -16.00
C LEU A 192 15.39 -2.60 -14.77
N MET A 193 16.38 -2.81 -13.89
CA MET A 193 16.54 -1.98 -12.69
C MET A 193 16.74 -0.50 -13.05
N GLN A 194 17.57 -0.19 -14.06
CA GLN A 194 17.75 1.17 -14.57
C GLN A 194 16.41 1.79 -14.99
N TYR A 195 15.61 1.08 -15.79
CA TYR A 195 14.27 1.54 -16.18
C TYR A 195 13.37 1.81 -14.98
N LEU A 196 13.33 0.89 -14.00
CA LEU A 196 12.54 1.06 -12.79
C LEU A 196 12.98 2.30 -11.99
N THR A 197 14.28 2.56 -11.88
CA THR A 197 14.79 3.78 -11.22
C THR A 197 14.47 5.06 -12.01
N ASP A 198 14.53 5.03 -13.34
CA ASP A 198 14.32 6.22 -14.19
C ASP A 198 12.87 6.72 -14.16
N ILE A 199 11.91 5.80 -14.00
CA ILE A 199 10.47 6.12 -13.93
C ILE A 199 9.97 6.36 -12.50
N TYR A 200 10.73 5.95 -11.48
CA TYR A 200 10.31 6.07 -10.08
C TYR A 200 10.06 7.53 -9.67
N GLY A 201 8.93 7.77 -9.00
CA GLY A 201 8.44 9.11 -8.66
C GLY A 201 7.76 9.86 -9.80
N LYS A 202 7.72 9.32 -11.03
CA LYS A 202 7.07 9.96 -12.19
C LYS A 202 5.87 9.17 -12.69
N TYR A 203 5.98 7.85 -12.67
CA TYR A 203 4.99 6.91 -13.18
C TYR A 203 4.84 5.71 -12.23
N ILE A 204 3.74 4.99 -12.42
CA ILE A 204 3.36 3.78 -11.69
C ILE A 204 3.18 2.68 -12.73
N ILE A 205 3.85 1.54 -12.58
CA ILE A 205 3.71 0.43 -13.54
C ILE A 205 2.49 -0.40 -13.17
N SER A 206 1.61 -0.68 -14.14
CA SER A 206 0.44 -1.54 -13.93
C SER A 206 0.85 -3.00 -13.82
N GLY A 207 0.34 -3.71 -12.81
CA GLY A 207 0.62 -5.12 -12.60
C GLY A 207 -0.60 -5.91 -12.14
N GLN A 208 -0.64 -7.17 -12.56
CA GLN A 208 -1.72 -8.10 -12.28
C GLN A 208 -1.15 -9.50 -12.03
N TYR A 209 -1.51 -10.10 -10.91
CA TYR A 209 -1.33 -11.54 -10.68
C TYR A 209 -2.38 -12.32 -11.45
N GLY A 210 -2.01 -13.48 -12.00
CA GLY A 210 -2.95 -14.37 -12.67
C GLY A 210 -2.25 -15.45 -13.49
N ASP A 211 -2.87 -16.62 -13.58
CA ASP A 211 -2.36 -17.72 -14.40
C ASP A 211 -2.49 -17.43 -15.92
N ARG A 212 -1.79 -18.23 -16.74
CA ARG A 212 -1.91 -18.23 -18.23
C ARG A 212 -1.51 -16.92 -18.93
N GLY A 213 -0.86 -16.01 -18.20
CA GLY A 213 -0.37 -14.73 -18.71
C GLY A 213 -1.47 -13.92 -19.39
N LYS A 214 -1.18 -13.35 -20.55
CA LYS A 214 -2.13 -12.52 -21.31
C LYS A 214 -3.43 -13.24 -21.73
N ASN A 215 -3.41 -14.57 -21.76
CA ASN A 215 -4.59 -15.39 -22.06
C ASN A 215 -5.39 -15.78 -20.81
N GLY A 216 -4.90 -15.43 -19.62
CA GLY A 216 -5.60 -15.54 -18.35
C GLY A 216 -6.87 -14.71 -18.32
N ASN A 217 -7.76 -15.06 -17.40
CA ASN A 217 -9.06 -14.41 -17.27
C ASN A 217 -8.90 -12.94 -16.88
N GLU A 218 -7.94 -12.67 -16.00
CA GLU A 218 -7.62 -11.37 -15.44
C GLU A 218 -7.19 -10.39 -16.55
N PHE A 219 -6.19 -10.80 -17.35
CA PHE A 219 -5.68 -10.00 -18.45
C PHE A 219 -6.74 -9.75 -19.54
N LYS A 220 -7.60 -10.74 -19.80
CA LYS A 220 -8.72 -10.59 -20.75
C LYS A 220 -9.76 -9.60 -20.23
N ALA A 221 -10.17 -9.70 -18.98
CA ALA A 221 -11.16 -8.81 -18.38
C ALA A 221 -10.67 -7.35 -18.42
N ILE A 222 -9.41 -7.11 -18.07
CA ILE A 222 -8.77 -5.79 -18.14
C ILE A 222 -8.78 -5.27 -19.57
N ASN A 223 -8.37 -6.08 -20.54
CA ASN A 223 -8.34 -5.65 -21.94
C ASN A 223 -9.73 -5.36 -22.51
N GLN A 224 -10.73 -6.17 -22.18
CA GLN A 224 -12.11 -5.95 -22.60
C GLN A 224 -12.68 -4.64 -22.05
N ALA A 225 -12.36 -4.29 -20.80
CA ALA A 225 -12.83 -3.07 -20.16
C ALA A 225 -12.06 -1.81 -20.59
N THR A 226 -10.74 -1.91 -20.76
CA THR A 226 -9.86 -0.74 -20.87
C THR A 226 -9.20 -0.58 -22.23
N GLY A 227 -9.15 -1.65 -23.04
CA GLY A 227 -8.36 -1.72 -24.28
C GLY A 227 -6.85 -1.87 -24.04
N LYS A 228 -6.39 -1.95 -22.79
CA LYS A 228 -4.99 -2.03 -22.39
C LYS A 228 -4.65 -3.38 -21.75
N TYR A 229 -3.36 -3.65 -21.56
CA TYR A 229 -2.89 -4.80 -20.78
C TYR A 229 -1.97 -4.32 -19.65
N PRO A 230 -1.96 -5.00 -18.49
CA PRO A 230 -0.98 -4.75 -17.44
C PRO A 230 0.45 -4.92 -17.97
N ALA A 231 1.36 -4.06 -17.52
CA ALA A 231 2.77 -4.12 -17.88
C ALA A 231 3.55 -5.22 -17.12
N ILE A 232 3.10 -5.58 -15.91
CA ILE A 232 3.66 -6.64 -15.08
C ILE A 232 2.70 -7.83 -15.01
N LEU A 233 3.23 -9.04 -15.22
CA LEU A 233 2.56 -10.31 -14.93
C LEU A 233 3.11 -10.90 -13.63
N GLY A 234 2.23 -11.08 -12.65
CA GLY A 234 2.52 -11.76 -11.39
C GLY A 234 2.17 -13.24 -11.42
N LEU A 235 3.12 -14.09 -11.03
CA LEU A 235 3.02 -15.55 -11.02
C LEU A 235 3.56 -16.13 -9.71
N ASP A 236 3.37 -17.42 -9.50
CA ASP A 236 3.72 -18.09 -8.24
C ASP A 236 4.44 -19.43 -8.45
N PHE A 237 5.57 -19.62 -7.77
CA PHE A 237 6.26 -20.91 -7.78
C PHE A 237 5.61 -22.00 -6.92
N ILE A 238 4.49 -21.72 -6.24
CA ILE A 238 3.78 -22.62 -5.32
C ILE A 238 3.65 -24.04 -5.87
N GLU A 239 3.18 -24.20 -7.12
CA GLU A 239 2.91 -25.52 -7.71
C GLU A 239 4.17 -26.27 -8.18
N TYR A 240 5.35 -25.63 -8.17
CA TYR A 240 6.64 -26.31 -8.35
C TYR A 240 7.23 -26.85 -7.04
N THR A 241 6.66 -26.48 -5.88
CA THR A 241 7.17 -26.90 -4.58
C THR A 241 7.14 -28.43 -4.44
N PRO A 242 8.25 -29.10 -4.06
CA PRO A 242 8.31 -30.56 -4.03
C PRO A 242 7.18 -31.26 -3.25
N SER A 243 6.74 -30.66 -2.13
CA SER A 243 5.63 -31.20 -1.35
C SER A 243 4.29 -31.17 -2.09
N ARG A 244 4.05 -30.18 -2.96
CA ARG A 244 2.85 -30.11 -3.81
C ARG A 244 2.97 -31.02 -5.03
N VAL A 245 4.16 -31.13 -5.61
CA VAL A 245 4.45 -32.06 -6.71
C VAL A 245 4.27 -33.52 -6.26
N ALA A 246 4.64 -33.86 -5.03
CA ALA A 246 4.39 -35.18 -4.44
C ALA A 246 2.87 -35.53 -4.40
N HIS A 247 2.01 -34.52 -4.36
CA HIS A 247 0.55 -34.64 -4.43
C HIS A 247 -0.04 -34.42 -5.84
N GLY A 248 0.80 -34.39 -6.88
CA GLY A 248 0.38 -34.36 -8.28
C GLY A 248 0.18 -32.96 -8.88
N SER A 249 0.65 -31.92 -8.19
CA SER A 249 0.59 -30.55 -8.71
C SER A 249 1.51 -30.37 -9.93
N VAL A 250 1.07 -29.54 -10.87
CA VAL A 250 1.79 -29.22 -12.12
C VAL A 250 1.62 -27.73 -12.38
N SER A 251 2.71 -27.06 -12.75
CA SER A 251 2.70 -25.64 -13.13
C SER A 251 3.21 -25.43 -14.55
N HIS A 252 2.74 -24.34 -15.16
CA HIS A 252 3.23 -23.82 -16.44
C HIS A 252 3.66 -22.35 -16.34
N ASP A 253 3.87 -21.85 -15.11
CA ASP A 253 4.08 -20.42 -14.88
C ASP A 253 5.41 -19.94 -15.46
N VAL A 254 6.45 -20.78 -15.47
CA VAL A 254 7.69 -20.46 -16.18
C VAL A 254 7.44 -20.26 -17.67
N GLU A 255 6.62 -21.11 -18.29
CA GLU A 255 6.25 -20.97 -19.71
C GLU A 255 5.44 -19.69 -19.95
N TYR A 256 4.51 -19.33 -19.05
CA TYR A 256 3.76 -18.08 -19.14
C TYR A 256 4.65 -16.86 -19.00
N ALA A 257 5.61 -16.87 -18.08
CA ALA A 257 6.60 -15.82 -17.91
C ALA A 257 7.48 -15.63 -19.15
N LEU A 258 7.99 -16.73 -19.73
CA LEU A 258 8.78 -16.70 -20.97
C LEU A 258 7.98 -16.06 -22.11
N ASN A 259 6.72 -16.46 -22.29
CA ASN A 259 5.86 -15.92 -23.33
C ASN A 259 5.56 -14.43 -23.10
N PHE A 260 5.23 -14.04 -21.86
CA PHE A 260 4.91 -12.64 -21.55
C PHE A 260 6.13 -11.71 -21.72
N HIS A 261 7.32 -12.18 -21.33
CA HIS A 261 8.56 -11.44 -21.56
C HIS A 261 8.87 -11.27 -23.06
N GLN A 262 8.56 -12.27 -23.90
CA GLN A 262 8.69 -12.14 -25.36
C GLN A 262 7.76 -11.07 -25.94
N GLU A 263 6.63 -10.80 -25.29
CA GLU A 263 5.72 -9.70 -25.63
C GLU A 263 6.18 -8.33 -25.11
N GLY A 264 7.34 -8.26 -24.43
CA GLY A 264 7.91 -7.03 -23.88
C GLY A 264 7.53 -6.74 -22.42
N GLY A 265 6.77 -7.64 -21.78
CA GLY A 265 6.31 -7.47 -20.41
C GLY A 265 7.37 -7.74 -19.34
N ILE A 266 7.11 -7.22 -18.15
CA ILE A 266 7.89 -7.48 -16.92
C ILE A 266 7.26 -8.65 -16.18
N VAL A 267 8.07 -9.53 -15.59
CA VAL A 267 7.57 -10.67 -14.81
C VAL A 267 7.96 -10.53 -13.33
N THR A 268 7.00 -10.81 -12.44
CA THR A 268 7.23 -10.93 -11.00
C THR A 268 6.80 -12.31 -10.54
N PHE A 269 7.59 -12.90 -9.65
CA PHE A 269 7.25 -14.17 -9.02
C PHE A 269 7.23 -14.00 -7.50
N CYS A 270 6.14 -14.45 -6.88
CA CYS A 270 6.16 -14.81 -5.47
C CYS A 270 6.35 -16.33 -5.31
N TRP A 271 6.40 -16.77 -4.05
CA TRP A 271 6.43 -18.20 -3.75
C TRP A 271 5.69 -18.48 -2.45
N HIS A 272 4.45 -18.96 -2.58
CA HIS A 272 3.76 -19.57 -1.44
C HIS A 272 4.39 -20.94 -1.14
N TRP A 273 5.51 -20.91 -0.41
CA TRP A 273 6.33 -22.08 -0.15
C TRP A 273 5.59 -23.08 0.74
N ASN A 274 5.07 -24.14 0.13
CA ASN A 274 4.41 -25.22 0.87
C ASN A 274 5.49 -26.03 1.62
N ALA A 275 5.42 -26.11 2.96
CA ALA A 275 6.47 -26.75 3.75
C ALA A 275 6.76 -28.20 3.30
N PRO A 276 7.98 -28.71 3.54
CA PRO A 276 8.34 -30.07 3.18
C PRO A 276 7.40 -31.11 3.82
N GLU A 277 7.14 -32.23 3.12
CA GLU A 277 6.14 -33.25 3.51
C GLU A 277 6.18 -33.69 4.99
N PRO A 278 7.34 -33.94 5.63
CA PRO A 278 7.38 -34.34 7.04
C PRO A 278 6.77 -33.31 8.00
N TYR A 279 6.69 -32.05 7.59
CA TYR A 279 6.16 -30.96 8.40
C TYR A 279 4.71 -30.61 8.09
N LEU A 280 4.09 -31.25 7.10
CA LEU A 280 2.69 -30.99 6.77
C LEU A 280 1.76 -31.64 7.78
N VAL A 281 0.75 -30.90 8.23
CA VAL A 281 -0.33 -31.46 9.05
C VAL A 281 -1.15 -32.47 8.24
N ASN A 282 -1.51 -32.09 7.01
CA ASN A 282 -2.24 -32.90 6.02
C ASN A 282 -3.35 -33.78 6.63
N SER A 283 -4.37 -33.13 7.17
CA SER A 283 -5.56 -33.77 7.73
C SER A 283 -6.80 -33.50 6.86
N SER A 284 -7.97 -34.04 7.25
CA SER A 284 -9.24 -33.73 6.57
C SER A 284 -9.58 -32.24 6.62
N ASP A 285 -9.23 -31.59 7.72
CA ASP A 285 -9.63 -30.20 8.01
C ASP A 285 -8.54 -29.21 7.55
N ILE A 286 -7.29 -29.67 7.50
CA ILE A 286 -6.11 -28.91 7.08
C ILE A 286 -5.38 -29.71 6.00
N PRO A 287 -5.87 -29.67 4.75
CA PRO A 287 -5.30 -30.45 3.65
C PRO A 287 -3.90 -29.96 3.27
N TRP A 288 -3.09 -30.83 2.66
CA TRP A 288 -1.70 -30.57 2.27
C TRP A 288 -1.46 -29.27 1.48
N TRP A 289 -2.45 -28.83 0.69
CA TRP A 289 -2.34 -27.63 -0.14
C TRP A 289 -2.38 -26.34 0.69
N LYS A 290 -2.74 -26.40 1.98
CA LYS A 290 -2.59 -25.30 2.93
C LYS A 290 -1.19 -25.22 3.57
N GLY A 291 -0.25 -26.06 3.14
CA GLY A 291 1.06 -26.25 3.79
C GLY A 291 2.00 -25.05 3.78
N PHE A 292 1.62 -23.91 3.19
CA PHE A 292 2.34 -22.65 3.31
C PHE A 292 1.87 -21.83 4.53
N TYR A 293 0.64 -22.04 5.01
CA TYR A 293 0.15 -21.43 6.23
C TYR A 293 0.78 -22.06 7.48
N THR A 294 0.98 -21.27 8.52
CA THR A 294 1.42 -21.70 9.85
C THR A 294 0.49 -22.78 10.40
N GLU A 295 -0.84 -22.63 10.25
CA GLU A 295 -1.81 -23.67 10.65
C GLU A 295 -1.66 -24.99 9.88
N GLY A 296 -1.09 -24.92 8.67
CA GLY A 296 -0.87 -26.04 7.75
C GLY A 296 0.29 -26.95 8.12
N THR A 297 1.12 -26.55 9.10
CA THR A 297 2.43 -27.15 9.31
C THR A 297 2.79 -27.27 10.80
N ASN A 298 3.81 -28.08 11.10
CA ASN A 298 4.46 -28.12 12.41
C ASN A 298 5.95 -27.73 12.33
N ILE A 299 6.36 -27.09 11.23
CA ILE A 299 7.75 -26.68 10.99
C ILE A 299 8.17 -25.63 12.02
N ASP A 300 9.39 -25.77 12.54
CA ASP A 300 9.96 -24.83 13.50
C ASP A 300 11.24 -24.24 12.88
N LEU A 301 11.06 -23.13 12.16
CA LEU A 301 12.15 -22.49 11.44
C LEU A 301 13.30 -22.09 12.38
N GLN A 302 12.98 -21.65 13.61
CA GLN A 302 14.01 -21.33 14.59
C GLN A 302 14.87 -22.55 14.98
N LYS A 303 14.27 -23.74 15.14
CA LYS A 303 15.03 -24.98 15.39
C LYS A 303 15.91 -25.36 14.20
N ILE A 304 15.38 -25.24 12.98
CA ILE A 304 16.12 -25.53 11.75
C ILE A 304 17.34 -24.61 11.66
N MET A 305 17.12 -23.30 11.77
CA MET A 305 18.19 -22.30 11.64
C MET A 305 19.24 -22.38 12.76
N LYS A 306 18.84 -22.77 13.98
CA LYS A 306 19.77 -23.03 15.10
C LYS A 306 20.47 -24.40 15.03
N GLY A 307 20.34 -25.14 13.93
CA GLY A 307 20.98 -26.44 13.71
C GLY A 307 20.44 -27.58 14.60
N LYS A 308 19.26 -27.41 15.19
CA LYS A 308 18.59 -28.43 16.03
C LYS A 308 17.72 -29.38 15.22
N ASP A 309 17.45 -29.03 13.97
CA ASP A 309 16.74 -29.85 12.99
C ASP A 309 17.51 -29.86 11.65
N PRO A 310 18.58 -30.68 11.54
CA PRO A 310 19.40 -30.75 10.33
C PRO A 310 18.66 -31.38 9.15
N GLU A 311 17.69 -32.27 9.38
CA GLU A 311 16.88 -32.85 8.31
C GLU A 311 15.98 -31.79 7.67
N GLY A 312 15.35 -30.94 8.48
CA GLY A 312 14.60 -29.79 8.00
C GLY A 312 15.44 -28.86 7.16
N TYR A 313 16.68 -28.60 7.57
CA TYR A 313 17.59 -27.73 6.79
C TYR A 313 17.87 -28.29 5.39
N GLU A 314 18.17 -29.58 5.28
CA GLU A 314 18.40 -30.24 3.98
C GLU A 314 17.13 -30.25 3.11
N LEU A 315 15.95 -30.38 3.71
CA LEU A 315 14.68 -30.30 2.98
C LEU A 315 14.39 -28.87 2.49
N LEU A 316 14.73 -27.84 3.27
CA LEU A 316 14.65 -26.46 2.79
C LEU A 316 15.60 -26.23 1.62
N LEU A 317 16.85 -26.72 1.69
CA LEU A 317 17.79 -26.64 0.57
C LEU A 317 17.28 -27.36 -0.68
N ARG A 318 16.68 -28.56 -0.54
CA ARG A 318 16.06 -29.28 -1.66
C ARG A 318 14.98 -28.45 -2.36
N ASP A 319 14.11 -27.81 -1.59
CA ASP A 319 13.02 -27.01 -2.14
C ASP A 319 13.59 -25.77 -2.86
N ILE A 320 14.54 -25.07 -2.24
CA ILE A 320 15.25 -23.94 -2.86
C ILE A 320 15.93 -24.38 -4.15
N ASP A 321 16.61 -25.53 -4.17
CA ASP A 321 17.30 -26.06 -5.35
C ASP A 321 16.30 -26.42 -6.47
N THR A 322 15.08 -26.82 -6.12
CA THR A 322 14.00 -27.08 -7.09
C THR A 322 13.51 -25.79 -7.74
N ILE A 323 13.31 -24.73 -6.96
CA ILE A 323 12.95 -23.42 -7.49
C ILE A 323 14.11 -22.80 -8.28
N ALA A 324 15.35 -22.99 -7.83
CA ALA A 324 16.56 -22.57 -8.54
C ALA A 324 16.62 -23.16 -9.95
N PHE A 325 16.19 -24.41 -10.13
CA PHE A 325 16.08 -25.02 -11.46
C PHE A 325 15.11 -24.25 -12.36
N GLN A 326 13.95 -23.82 -11.86
CA GLN A 326 12.98 -23.04 -12.62
C GLN A 326 13.51 -21.63 -12.95
N LEU A 327 14.10 -20.94 -11.96
CA LEU A 327 14.72 -19.64 -12.16
C LEU A 327 15.86 -19.69 -13.19
N LYS A 328 16.66 -20.78 -13.20
CA LYS A 328 17.69 -21.01 -14.23
C LYS A 328 17.13 -21.14 -15.64
N ARG A 329 15.91 -21.64 -15.81
CA ARG A 329 15.24 -21.69 -17.12
C ARG A 329 14.90 -20.29 -17.62
N LEU A 330 14.46 -19.40 -16.73
CA LEU A 330 14.24 -17.99 -17.06
C LEU A 330 15.56 -17.28 -17.38
N GLN A 331 16.61 -17.52 -16.58
CA GLN A 331 17.94 -16.96 -16.82
C GLN A 331 18.52 -17.40 -18.17
N ALA A 332 18.33 -18.66 -18.56
CA ALA A 332 18.83 -19.19 -19.83
C ALA A 332 18.24 -18.47 -21.05
N GLU A 333 17.07 -17.84 -20.89
CA GLU A 333 16.37 -17.07 -21.91
C GLU A 333 16.49 -15.54 -21.68
N ASP A 334 17.44 -15.10 -20.84
CA ASP A 334 17.73 -13.69 -20.51
C ASP A 334 16.51 -12.93 -19.95
N VAL A 335 15.64 -13.62 -19.19
CA VAL A 335 14.44 -13.02 -18.59
C VAL A 335 14.75 -12.49 -17.19
N PRO A 336 14.74 -11.17 -16.95
CA PRO A 336 14.87 -10.62 -15.61
C PRO A 336 13.57 -10.82 -14.81
N VAL A 337 13.69 -11.10 -13.52
CA VAL A 337 12.56 -11.44 -12.63
C VAL A 337 12.55 -10.52 -11.42
N LEU A 338 11.41 -9.88 -11.15
CA LEU A 338 11.13 -9.31 -9.83
C LEU A 338 10.84 -10.48 -8.88
N TRP A 339 11.81 -10.84 -8.05
CA TRP A 339 11.75 -12.03 -7.21
C TRP A 339 11.33 -11.65 -5.80
N ARG A 340 10.10 -12.02 -5.40
CA ARG A 340 9.49 -11.69 -4.11
C ARG A 340 9.25 -12.95 -3.25
N PRO A 341 10.31 -13.60 -2.73
CA PRO A 341 10.15 -14.75 -1.85
C PRO A 341 9.81 -14.34 -0.42
N LEU A 342 9.27 -15.28 0.35
CA LEU A 342 9.04 -15.14 1.80
C LEU A 342 8.26 -13.85 2.15
N HIS A 343 7.18 -13.57 1.41
CA HIS A 343 6.36 -12.37 1.56
C HIS A 343 5.51 -12.39 2.82
N GLU A 344 5.02 -11.22 3.24
CA GLU A 344 4.13 -11.00 4.40
C GLU A 344 4.65 -11.58 5.73
N ALA A 345 5.97 -11.54 5.90
CA ALA A 345 6.65 -12.27 6.97
C ALA A 345 6.16 -11.92 8.39
N SER A 346 6.04 -10.63 8.72
CA SER A 346 5.65 -10.20 10.07
C SER A 346 4.22 -10.54 10.45
N GLY A 347 3.37 -10.90 9.47
CA GLY A 347 2.01 -11.36 9.73
C GLY A 347 1.94 -12.70 10.47
N GLY A 348 2.98 -13.53 10.33
CA GLY A 348 3.09 -14.82 11.04
C GLY A 348 2.10 -15.90 10.60
N TRP A 349 1.19 -15.62 9.66
CA TRP A 349 0.26 -16.59 9.10
C TRP A 349 0.92 -17.56 8.11
N PHE A 350 2.09 -17.23 7.57
CA PHE A 350 2.92 -18.15 6.82
C PHE A 350 4.04 -18.72 7.69
N TRP A 351 4.43 -19.98 7.44
CA TRP A 351 5.35 -20.67 8.34
C TRP A 351 6.73 -20.02 8.45
N TRP A 352 7.19 -19.32 7.40
CA TRP A 352 8.46 -18.59 7.42
C TRP A 352 8.43 -17.36 8.34
N GLY A 353 7.23 -16.84 8.63
CA GLY A 353 6.97 -15.76 9.58
C GLY A 353 6.70 -16.23 11.02
N ALA A 354 6.53 -17.54 11.26
CA ALA A 354 6.03 -18.04 12.54
C ALA A 354 7.07 -18.07 13.67
N SER A 355 8.34 -17.83 13.37
CA SER A 355 9.48 -18.02 14.30
C SER A 355 10.19 -16.73 14.71
N GLY A 356 9.58 -15.57 14.43
CA GLY A 356 10.14 -14.25 14.71
C GLY A 356 11.16 -13.78 13.65
N PRO A 357 11.54 -12.49 13.74
CA PRO A 357 12.35 -11.82 12.71
C PRO A 357 13.74 -12.44 12.52
N GLU A 358 14.39 -12.93 13.58
CA GLU A 358 15.75 -13.45 13.47
C GLU A 358 15.81 -14.71 12.59
N ALA A 359 14.88 -15.65 12.79
CA ALA A 359 14.83 -16.89 12.01
C ALA A 359 14.45 -16.63 10.54
N TYR A 360 13.57 -15.65 10.31
CA TYR A 360 13.21 -15.19 8.97
C TYR A 360 14.40 -14.57 8.23
N ILE A 361 15.13 -13.65 8.87
CA ILE A 361 16.29 -12.98 8.27
C ILE A 361 17.37 -14.01 7.90
N GLU A 362 17.61 -15.00 8.78
CA GLU A 362 18.53 -16.11 8.47
C GLU A 362 18.08 -16.93 7.25
N LEU A 363 16.77 -17.22 7.10
CA LEU A 363 16.23 -17.91 5.93
C LEU A 363 16.29 -17.06 4.65
N TYR A 364 16.00 -15.75 4.73
CA TYR A 364 16.07 -14.84 3.58
C TYR A 364 17.49 -14.77 3.02
N ARG A 365 18.48 -14.61 3.92
CA ARG A 365 19.90 -14.59 3.54
C ARG A 365 20.36 -15.95 2.99
N LEU A 366 19.89 -17.05 3.57
CA LEU A 366 20.13 -18.40 3.02
C LEU A 366 19.59 -18.52 1.59
N LEU A 367 18.38 -18.03 1.32
CA LEU A 367 17.81 -18.02 -0.03
C LEU A 367 18.69 -17.22 -0.99
N PHE A 368 19.10 -16.01 -0.61
CA PHE A 368 19.99 -15.18 -1.40
C PHE A 368 21.30 -15.88 -1.70
N ASP A 369 21.98 -16.40 -0.68
CA ASP A 369 23.25 -17.10 -0.86
C ASP A 369 23.09 -18.37 -1.71
N ARG A 370 22.01 -19.12 -1.52
CA ARG A 370 21.80 -20.36 -2.28
C ARG A 370 21.47 -20.07 -3.74
N LEU A 371 20.63 -19.08 -4.04
CA LEU A 371 20.22 -18.75 -5.41
C LEU A 371 21.29 -17.95 -6.15
N THR A 372 21.73 -16.83 -5.58
CA THR A 372 22.68 -15.90 -6.18
C THR A 372 24.09 -16.49 -6.18
N ASN A 373 24.59 -16.88 -5.00
CA ASN A 373 26.01 -17.25 -4.85
C ASN A 373 26.28 -18.72 -5.19
N TYR A 374 25.46 -19.67 -4.73
CA TYR A 374 25.70 -21.09 -5.00
C TYR A 374 25.19 -21.52 -6.39
N HIS A 375 23.97 -21.14 -6.76
CA HIS A 375 23.38 -21.50 -8.05
C HIS A 375 23.79 -20.59 -9.21
N GLN A 376 24.40 -19.44 -8.95
CA GLN A 376 24.83 -18.46 -9.97
C GLN A 376 23.63 -17.98 -10.80
N ILE A 377 22.58 -17.57 -10.09
CA ILE A 377 21.36 -16.99 -10.67
C ILE A 377 21.43 -15.48 -10.46
N HIS A 378 21.65 -14.77 -11.56
CA HIS A 378 21.94 -13.36 -11.66
C HIS A 378 20.85 -12.59 -12.42
N ASN A 379 19.73 -13.23 -12.75
CA ASN A 379 18.60 -12.60 -13.42
C ASN A 379 17.52 -12.06 -12.44
N LEU A 380 17.81 -11.96 -11.14
CA LEU A 380 16.84 -11.62 -10.09
C LEU A 380 17.00 -10.18 -9.61
N ILE A 381 15.88 -9.49 -9.42
CA ILE A 381 15.74 -8.25 -8.64
C ILE A 381 15.01 -8.64 -7.35
N TRP A 382 15.68 -8.57 -6.21
CA TRP A 382 15.18 -9.04 -4.91
C TRP A 382 14.18 -8.05 -4.31
N VAL A 383 12.91 -8.46 -4.27
CA VAL A 383 11.81 -7.70 -3.68
C VAL A 383 11.55 -8.23 -2.27
N TRP A 384 11.85 -7.45 -1.25
CA TRP A 384 11.57 -7.80 0.14
C TRP A 384 10.18 -7.32 0.54
N ASN A 385 9.37 -8.23 1.08
CA ASN A 385 8.08 -7.91 1.68
C ASN A 385 8.02 -8.56 3.08
N GLY A 386 8.56 -7.85 4.07
CA GLY A 386 8.52 -8.29 5.47
C GLY A 386 7.43 -7.61 6.29
N GLN A 387 6.75 -6.58 5.74
CA GLN A 387 5.71 -5.74 6.37
C GLN A 387 6.08 -5.03 7.69
N ASN A 388 7.30 -5.22 8.19
CA ASN A 388 7.83 -4.55 9.39
C ASN A 388 9.35 -4.40 9.28
N LYS A 389 9.88 -3.23 9.66
CA LYS A 389 11.32 -2.91 9.58
C LYS A 389 12.24 -3.90 10.34
N ASP A 390 11.77 -4.52 11.42
CA ASP A 390 12.58 -5.43 12.23
C ASP A 390 12.84 -6.76 11.51
N TRP A 391 12.14 -7.00 10.41
CA TRP A 391 12.27 -8.17 9.54
C TRP A 391 13.16 -7.90 8.32
N TYR A 392 13.77 -6.72 8.22
CA TYR A 392 14.59 -6.33 7.08
C TYR A 392 15.92 -7.10 7.05
N PRO A 393 16.25 -7.84 5.98
CA PRO A 393 17.44 -8.69 5.95
C PRO A 393 18.75 -7.92 5.72
N GLY A 394 18.70 -6.64 5.35
CA GLY A 394 19.86 -5.78 5.07
C GLY A 394 19.91 -5.29 3.63
N ASP A 395 20.54 -4.12 3.43
CA ASP A 395 20.62 -3.45 2.11
C ASP A 395 21.34 -4.29 1.06
N GLU A 396 22.22 -5.20 1.48
CA GLU A 396 23.01 -6.09 0.64
C GLU A 396 22.23 -7.31 0.11
N TYR A 397 20.96 -7.48 0.53
CA TYR A 397 20.10 -8.59 0.11
C TYR A 397 18.82 -8.14 -0.61
N VAL A 398 18.57 -6.83 -0.73
CA VAL A 398 17.29 -6.28 -1.19
C VAL A 398 17.49 -5.19 -2.23
N ASP A 399 16.71 -5.24 -3.29
CA ASP A 399 16.65 -4.23 -4.35
C ASP A 399 15.42 -3.33 -4.23
N ILE A 400 14.28 -3.92 -3.88
CA ILE A 400 12.97 -3.23 -3.80
C ILE A 400 12.29 -3.57 -2.47
N ILE A 401 11.73 -2.55 -1.81
CA ILE A 401 10.86 -2.71 -0.65
C ILE A 401 9.41 -2.83 -1.14
N GLY A 402 8.75 -3.92 -0.76
CA GLY A 402 7.38 -4.23 -1.09
C GLY A 402 6.48 -4.27 0.14
N THR A 403 5.20 -3.96 -0.07
CA THR A 403 4.12 -4.21 0.90
C THR A 403 2.87 -4.69 0.18
N ASP A 404 2.08 -5.50 0.87
CA ASP A 404 0.80 -5.99 0.38
C ASP A 404 -0.33 -5.26 1.11
N ILE A 405 -1.31 -4.72 0.37
CA ILE A 405 -2.37 -3.87 0.94
C ILE A 405 -3.74 -4.31 0.43
N TYR A 406 -4.58 -4.79 1.35
CA TYR A 406 -5.96 -5.18 1.08
C TYR A 406 -6.91 -4.22 1.82
N PRO A 407 -7.17 -3.02 1.27
CA PRO A 407 -7.83 -1.94 2.02
C PRO A 407 -9.35 -2.15 2.16
N GLY A 408 -9.92 -3.15 1.48
CA GLY A 408 -11.36 -3.42 1.43
C GLY A 408 -11.96 -3.11 0.06
N GLU A 409 -13.28 -3.13 -0.02
CA GLU A 409 -14.04 -2.86 -1.25
C GLU A 409 -14.06 -1.36 -1.55
N ARG A 410 -13.72 -0.98 -2.79
CA ARG A 410 -13.90 0.39 -3.33
C ARG A 410 -13.16 1.47 -2.54
N VAL A 411 -11.99 1.11 -2.01
CA VAL A 411 -11.12 2.03 -1.27
C VAL A 411 -10.03 2.56 -2.20
N TYR A 412 -10.28 3.73 -2.80
CA TYR A 412 -9.47 4.28 -3.88
C TYR A 412 -8.40 5.29 -3.46
N ASN A 413 -8.21 5.53 -2.16
CA ASN A 413 -7.14 6.41 -1.72
C ASN A 413 -5.75 5.84 -2.06
N SER A 414 -4.77 6.73 -2.07
CA SER A 414 -3.39 6.45 -2.49
C SER A 414 -2.60 5.50 -1.58
N GLN A 415 -3.16 5.10 -0.43
CA GLN A 415 -2.45 4.38 0.63
C GLN A 415 -1.19 5.12 1.13
N SER A 416 -1.20 6.46 1.06
CA SER A 416 -0.03 7.31 1.37
C SER A 416 0.53 7.11 2.77
N ALA A 417 -0.29 6.82 3.78
CA ALA A 417 0.20 6.55 5.13
C ALA A 417 1.17 5.36 5.18
N LYS A 418 0.85 4.27 4.46
CA LYS A 418 1.74 3.10 4.35
C LYS A 418 2.95 3.42 3.48
N PHE A 419 2.79 4.18 2.40
CA PHE A 419 3.93 4.64 1.59
C PHE A 419 4.94 5.44 2.43
N ASN A 420 4.46 6.43 3.20
CA ASN A 420 5.28 7.27 4.06
C ASN A 420 5.96 6.46 5.17
N GLU A 421 5.28 5.46 5.71
CA GLU A 421 5.91 4.52 6.65
C GLU A 421 7.10 3.79 6.05
N LEU A 422 6.97 3.25 4.84
CA LEU A 422 8.06 2.59 4.14
C LEU A 422 9.19 3.58 3.81
N VAL A 423 8.87 4.83 3.44
CA VAL A 423 9.86 5.90 3.24
C VAL A 423 10.68 6.15 4.50
N ARG A 424 10.06 6.13 5.69
CA ARG A 424 10.77 6.28 6.97
C ARG A 424 11.69 5.11 7.29
N TRP A 425 11.31 3.89 6.89
CA TRP A 425 12.16 2.70 7.06
C TRP A 425 13.31 2.66 6.06
N ASN A 426 13.10 3.28 4.90
CA ASN A 426 14.06 3.37 3.81
C ASN A 426 15.20 4.32 4.25
N GLY A 427 16.26 3.76 4.83
CA GLY A 427 17.37 4.47 5.48
C GLY A 427 18.19 5.34 4.53
N ASP A 428 19.51 5.41 4.73
CA ASP A 428 20.38 6.23 3.87
C ASP A 428 20.53 5.66 2.46
N VAL A 429 20.55 4.33 2.34
CA VAL A 429 20.54 3.62 1.06
C VAL A 429 19.10 3.48 0.60
N LYS A 430 18.62 4.45 -0.20
CA LYS A 430 17.25 4.45 -0.70
C LYS A 430 17.01 3.28 -1.66
N LYS A 431 15.96 2.50 -1.40
CA LYS A 431 15.41 1.45 -2.27
C LYS A 431 14.11 1.93 -2.93
N LEU A 432 13.72 1.30 -4.04
CA LEU A 432 12.41 1.53 -4.65
C LEU A 432 11.31 0.99 -3.72
N ILE A 433 10.13 1.61 -3.72
CA ILE A 433 8.98 1.18 -2.91
C ILE A 433 7.81 0.79 -3.84
N ALA A 434 7.29 -0.43 -3.68
CA ALA A 434 6.22 -0.98 -4.50
C ALA A 434 5.03 -1.49 -3.65
N MET A 435 3.83 -1.39 -4.21
CA MET A 435 2.64 -2.06 -3.67
C MET A 435 2.58 -3.44 -4.34
N THR A 436 3.26 -4.40 -3.73
CA THR A 436 3.57 -5.69 -4.37
C THR A 436 2.36 -6.58 -4.55
N GLU A 437 1.38 -6.45 -3.67
CA GLU A 437 0.03 -6.95 -3.86
C GLU A 437 -0.99 -5.89 -3.44
N ASN A 438 -2.15 -5.89 -4.10
CA ASN A 438 -3.29 -5.14 -3.64
C ASN A 438 -4.63 -5.82 -4.00
N GLY A 439 -5.63 -5.61 -3.14
CA GLY A 439 -6.98 -6.09 -3.42
C GLY A 439 -7.83 -5.13 -4.25
N CYS A 440 -7.67 -3.82 -4.03
CA CYS A 440 -8.38 -2.76 -4.74
C CYS A 440 -7.36 -1.84 -5.40
N LEU A 441 -7.58 -1.43 -6.65
CA LEU A 441 -6.76 -0.38 -7.27
C LEU A 441 -6.93 0.94 -6.50
N PHE A 442 -5.92 1.79 -6.53
CA PHE A 442 -6.01 3.16 -6.04
C PHE A 442 -6.15 4.15 -7.20
N ASP A 443 -6.69 5.33 -6.91
CA ASP A 443 -6.79 6.42 -7.87
C ASP A 443 -5.40 7.05 -8.12
N PRO A 444 -4.86 7.00 -9.34
CA PRO A 444 -3.55 7.57 -9.65
C PRO A 444 -3.48 9.09 -9.43
N ASP A 445 -4.61 9.81 -9.56
CA ASP A 445 -4.64 11.26 -9.29
C ASP A 445 -4.41 11.53 -7.80
N MET A 446 -4.95 10.67 -6.92
CA MET A 446 -4.71 10.75 -5.48
C MET A 446 -3.26 10.38 -5.14
N ALA A 447 -2.68 9.37 -5.81
CA ALA A 447 -1.27 9.03 -5.63
C ALA A 447 -0.33 10.19 -5.98
N VAL A 448 -0.60 10.91 -7.08
CA VAL A 448 0.14 12.13 -7.45
C VAL A 448 -0.08 13.24 -6.42
N ARG A 449 -1.34 13.51 -6.05
CA ARG A 449 -1.70 14.55 -5.08
C ARG A 449 -1.00 14.34 -3.74
N ASP A 450 -0.97 13.09 -3.28
CA ASP A 450 -0.46 12.72 -1.96
C ASP A 450 1.07 12.46 -1.99
N ASN A 451 1.70 12.54 -3.16
CA ASN A 451 3.10 12.18 -3.39
C ASN A 451 3.41 10.74 -2.88
N ALA A 452 2.50 9.82 -3.18
CA ALA A 452 2.61 8.39 -2.91
C ALA A 452 2.82 7.62 -4.22
N MET A 453 3.90 7.97 -4.93
CA MET A 453 4.26 7.37 -6.21
C MET A 453 4.87 5.98 -6.02
N TRP A 454 4.02 4.98 -5.78
CA TRP A 454 4.37 3.56 -5.80
C TRP A 454 5.05 3.19 -7.12
N LEU A 455 6.12 2.39 -7.08
CA LEU A 455 6.81 1.93 -8.28
C LEU A 455 5.86 1.17 -9.22
N TYR A 456 5.09 0.25 -8.64
CA TYR A 456 4.05 -0.52 -9.32
C TYR A 456 2.98 -0.95 -8.32
N PHE A 457 1.83 -1.36 -8.86
CA PHE A 457 0.83 -2.14 -8.13
C PHE A 457 0.74 -3.57 -8.70
N GLY A 458 0.42 -4.55 -7.87
CA GLY A 458 0.25 -5.95 -8.26
C GLY A 458 -1.11 -6.49 -7.83
N THR A 459 -2.17 -6.18 -8.56
CA THR A 459 -3.51 -6.58 -8.11
C THR A 459 -3.64 -8.10 -8.08
N TRP A 460 -4.16 -8.65 -6.98
CA TRP A 460 -4.27 -10.10 -6.83
C TRP A 460 -5.31 -10.69 -7.79
N GLU A 461 -5.21 -11.99 -8.06
CA GLU A 461 -6.11 -12.69 -8.98
C GLU A 461 -7.47 -13.03 -8.34
N GLY A 462 -8.37 -13.64 -9.12
CA GLY A 462 -9.65 -14.11 -8.59
C GLY A 462 -10.58 -12.96 -8.21
N GLU A 463 -11.19 -13.01 -7.03
CA GLU A 463 -12.32 -12.12 -6.66
C GLU A 463 -11.97 -10.62 -6.66
N PHE A 464 -10.69 -10.30 -6.50
CA PHE A 464 -10.17 -8.93 -6.54
C PHE A 464 -10.27 -8.29 -7.92
N LEU A 465 -10.35 -9.10 -8.98
CA LEU A 465 -10.48 -8.62 -10.34
C LEU A 465 -11.66 -9.22 -11.09
N VAL A 466 -11.86 -10.53 -11.05
CA VAL A 466 -12.80 -11.26 -11.90
C VAL A 466 -13.92 -11.97 -11.13
N GLN A 467 -15.09 -12.07 -11.73
CA GLN A 467 -16.22 -12.81 -11.19
C GLN A 467 -16.06 -14.31 -11.42
N ASP A 468 -16.11 -15.13 -10.36
CA ASP A 468 -16.19 -16.60 -10.43
C ASP A 468 -15.20 -17.28 -11.40
N SER A 469 -13.97 -16.76 -11.51
CA SER A 469 -12.95 -17.23 -12.46
C SER A 469 -13.39 -17.16 -13.94
N THR A 470 -14.22 -16.19 -14.29
CA THR A 470 -14.59 -15.82 -15.68
C THR A 470 -13.71 -14.68 -16.18
N ASP A 471 -13.82 -14.31 -17.46
CA ASP A 471 -13.16 -13.14 -18.04
C ASP A 471 -13.97 -11.84 -17.87
N GLN A 472 -14.88 -11.79 -16.89
CA GLN A 472 -15.68 -10.60 -16.55
C GLN A 472 -15.18 -9.99 -15.24
N LEU A 473 -15.14 -8.64 -15.20
CA LEU A 473 -14.77 -7.92 -13.99
C LEU A 473 -15.78 -8.19 -12.85
N SER A 474 -15.24 -8.35 -11.64
CA SER A 474 -16.00 -8.58 -10.41
C SER A 474 -16.81 -7.35 -9.97
N GLU A 475 -16.26 -6.14 -10.17
CA GLU A 475 -16.76 -4.85 -9.63
C GLU A 475 -17.00 -4.81 -8.11
N LYS A 476 -16.61 -5.85 -7.39
CA LYS A 476 -16.66 -5.92 -5.92
C LYS A 476 -15.64 -4.96 -5.30
N TYR A 477 -14.38 -5.11 -5.69
CA TYR A 477 -13.27 -4.32 -5.14
C TYR A 477 -12.98 -3.07 -5.97
N THR A 478 -12.87 -3.21 -7.29
CA THR A 478 -12.65 -2.08 -8.20
C THR A 478 -13.70 -2.08 -9.29
N GLU A 479 -14.44 -0.98 -9.39
CA GLU A 479 -15.48 -0.78 -10.39
C GLU A 479 -14.87 -0.50 -11.78
N THR A 480 -15.63 -0.82 -12.85
CA THR A 480 -15.14 -0.69 -14.23
C THR A 480 -14.71 0.74 -14.58
N ASP A 481 -15.40 1.76 -14.06
CA ASP A 481 -15.03 3.16 -14.29
C ASP A 481 -13.68 3.52 -13.64
N MET A 482 -13.41 3.04 -12.43
CA MET A 482 -12.10 3.18 -11.80
C MET A 482 -11.02 2.37 -12.55
N MET A 483 -11.31 1.14 -12.99
CA MET A 483 -10.40 0.36 -13.84
C MET A 483 -10.01 1.15 -15.11
N VAL A 484 -11.01 1.70 -15.81
CA VAL A 484 -10.77 2.54 -17.00
C VAL A 484 -9.97 3.78 -16.64
N LYS A 485 -10.29 4.45 -15.53
CA LYS A 485 -9.54 5.62 -15.05
C LYS A 485 -8.06 5.28 -14.84
N VAL A 486 -7.76 4.21 -14.11
CA VAL A 486 -6.39 3.78 -13.80
C VAL A 486 -5.62 3.48 -15.09
N TYR A 487 -6.16 2.63 -15.96
CA TYR A 487 -5.47 2.17 -17.19
C TYR A 487 -5.43 3.21 -18.32
N SER A 488 -6.15 4.33 -18.19
CA SER A 488 -6.08 5.46 -19.13
C SER A 488 -5.31 6.67 -18.60
N SER A 489 -4.83 6.61 -17.35
CA SER A 489 -4.04 7.68 -16.73
C SER A 489 -2.67 7.83 -17.39
N ASP A 490 -2.22 9.07 -17.61
CA ASP A 490 -0.88 9.37 -18.10
C ASP A 490 0.23 9.08 -17.05
N LYS A 491 -0.17 8.67 -15.84
CA LYS A 491 0.71 8.27 -14.74
C LYS A 491 0.89 6.77 -14.62
N VAL A 492 0.07 5.97 -15.31
CA VAL A 492 0.09 4.52 -15.20
C VAL A 492 0.63 3.93 -16.49
N ILE A 493 1.75 3.21 -16.40
CA ILE A 493 2.39 2.57 -17.55
C ILE A 493 1.73 1.20 -17.79
N THR A 494 1.21 1.03 -19.00
CA THR A 494 0.62 -0.21 -19.52
C THR A 494 1.60 -0.94 -20.45
N LEU A 495 1.29 -2.19 -20.80
CA LEU A 495 2.20 -3.05 -21.59
C LEU A 495 2.67 -2.39 -22.90
N ASP A 496 1.79 -1.69 -23.61
CA ASP A 496 2.12 -1.02 -24.87
C ASP A 496 2.97 0.26 -24.72
N GLU A 497 3.15 0.73 -23.49
CA GLU A 497 3.93 1.92 -23.15
C GLU A 497 5.31 1.58 -22.57
N LEU A 498 5.58 0.30 -22.30
CA LEU A 498 6.91 -0.15 -21.93
C LEU A 498 7.91 0.10 -23.07
N PRO A 499 9.14 0.52 -22.75
CA PRO A 499 10.20 0.58 -23.75
C PRO A 499 10.65 -0.84 -24.14
N ASP A 500 11.48 -0.94 -25.18
CA ASP A 500 12.20 -2.19 -25.44
C ASP A 500 13.24 -2.44 -24.35
N LEU A 501 12.87 -3.22 -23.33
CA LEU A 501 13.73 -3.55 -22.18
C LEU A 501 14.99 -4.34 -22.57
N LYS A 502 15.03 -4.95 -23.76
CA LYS A 502 16.24 -5.65 -24.25
C LYS A 502 17.32 -4.67 -24.69
N THR A 503 16.95 -3.44 -25.03
CA THR A 503 17.85 -2.41 -25.53
C THR A 503 17.84 -1.12 -24.70
N TYR A 504 17.05 -1.06 -23.62
CA TYR A 504 16.93 0.11 -22.75
C TYR A 504 18.29 0.55 -22.17
N GLY A 505 18.57 1.86 -22.22
CA GLY A 505 19.79 2.44 -21.65
C GLY A 505 21.08 2.22 -22.46
N ASN A 506 21.05 1.50 -23.59
CA ASN A 506 22.19 1.31 -24.49
C ASN A 506 22.56 2.56 -25.30
#